data_AF-A0A5B7X894-F1
#
_entry.id   AF-A0A5B7X894-F1
#
_cell.length_a   1.000
_cell.length_b   1.000
_cell.length_c   1.000
_cell.angle_alpha   90.00
_cell.angle_beta   90.00
_cell.angle_gamma   90.00
#
_symmetry.space_group_name_H-M   'P 1'
#
loop_
_entity.id
_entity.type
_entity.pdbx_description
1 polymer ?
#
loop_
_entity_poly.entity_id
_entity_poly.type
_entity_poly.pdbx_seq_one_letter_code
_entity_poly.pdbx_strand_id
1 'polypeptide(L)'
;MMKRNNENITIGDALKDFVSKNKLQTGLDKINVRDVWNQQMGPAIEKYTTAIKLEGSTLFVQLSSSVLREELGYGKEKIIRNLNEALGKDLISKLVLR
;
A
#
# COMPACT_ATOMS: atom_id res chain seq x y z
N MET A 1 37.54 -32.86 9.59
CA MET A 1 37.64 -31.63 10.40
C MET A 1 36.42 -30.77 10.12
N MET A 2 35.67 -30.42 11.16
CA MET A 2 34.39 -29.72 11.05
C MET A 2 34.62 -28.23 10.77
N LYS A 3 34.23 -27.76 9.58
CA LYS A 3 34.21 -26.33 9.25
C LYS A 3 33.10 -25.67 10.08
N ARG A 4 33.49 -24.96 11.14
CA ARG A 4 32.61 -24.03 11.86
C ARG A 4 32.46 -22.78 11.00
N ASN A 5 31.36 -22.67 10.27
CA ASN A 5 30.92 -21.41 9.69
C ASN A 5 30.45 -20.53 10.85
N ASN A 6 31.38 -19.77 11.42
CA ASN A 6 31.09 -18.76 12.41
C ASN A 6 30.61 -17.51 11.64
N GLU A 7 29.36 -17.54 11.19
CA GLU A 7 28.68 -16.37 10.63
C GLU A 7 28.47 -15.38 11.77
N ASN A 8 29.51 -14.57 12.01
CA ASN A 8 29.42 -13.37 12.84
C ASN A 8 28.61 -12.36 12.03
N ILE A 9 27.30 -12.59 11.95
CA ILE A 9 26.37 -11.55 11.53
C ILE A 9 26.39 -10.53 12.66
N THR A 10 27.21 -9.50 12.49
CA THR A 10 27.20 -8.32 13.35
C THR A 10 25.76 -7.82 13.42
N ILE A 11 25.24 -7.59 14.62
CA ILE A 11 23.87 -7.08 14.83
C ILE A 11 23.59 -5.85 13.95
N GLY A 12 24.61 -5.04 13.65
CA GLY A 12 24.54 -3.93 12.71
C GLY A 12 24.18 -4.33 11.27
N ASP A 13 24.69 -5.44 10.73
CA ASP A 13 24.34 -5.93 9.40
C ASP A 13 22.94 -6.54 9.36
N ALA A 14 22.56 -7.30 10.39
CA ALA A 14 21.19 -7.82 10.53
C ALA A 14 20.15 -6.68 10.62
N LEU A 15 20.45 -5.60 11.34
CA LEU A 15 19.58 -4.41 11.42
C LEU A 15 19.51 -3.67 10.08
N LYS A 16 20.63 -3.55 9.36
CA LYS A 16 20.69 -2.86 8.06
C LYS A 16 19.92 -3.61 6.98
N ASP A 17 20.02 -4.95 6.96
CA ASP A 17 19.22 -5.80 6.07
C ASP A 17 17.74 -5.81 6.45
N PHE A 18 17.41 -5.80 7.74
CA PHE A 18 16.03 -5.68 8.21
C PHE A 18 15.39 -4.36 7.78
N VAL A 19 16.08 -3.23 7.99
CA VAL A 19 15.60 -1.90 7.58
C VAL A 19 15.50 -1.80 6.06
N SER A 20 16.46 -2.35 5.32
CA SER A 20 16.46 -2.32 3.86
C SER A 20 15.32 -3.16 3.28
N LYS A 21 15.12 -4.39 3.78
CA LYS A 21 13.97 -5.23 3.39
C LYS A 21 12.64 -4.56 3.69
N ASN A 22 12.48 -3.96 4.88
CA ASN A 22 11.24 -3.28 5.24
C ASN A 22 10.96 -2.07 4.34
N LYS A 23 11.98 -1.26 4.01
CA LYS A 23 11.82 -0.10 3.11
C LYS A 23 11.47 -0.53 1.68
N LEU A 24 12.10 -1.59 1.18
CA LEU A 24 11.79 -2.16 -0.13
C LEU A 24 10.38 -2.73 -0.18
N GLN A 25 9.98 -3.50 0.83
CA GLN A 25 8.63 -4.06 0.95
C GLN A 25 7.57 -2.96 1.04
N THR A 26 7.82 -1.91 1.83
CA THR A 26 6.93 -0.73 1.91
C THR A 26 6.84 0.02 0.58
N GLY A 27 7.94 0.10 -0.18
CA GLY A 27 7.96 0.73 -1.50
C GLY A 27 7.17 -0.07 -2.53
N LEU A 28 7.36 -1.39 -2.56
CA LEU A 28 6.61 -2.31 -3.42
C LEU A 28 5.12 -2.29 -3.09
N ASP A 29 4.76 -2.22 -1.81
CA ASP A 29 3.37 -2.12 -1.37
C ASP A 29 2.70 -0.84 -1.86
N LYS A 30 3.43 0.29 -1.90
CA LYS A 30 2.92 1.55 -2.44
C LYS A 30 2.65 1.49 -3.94
N ILE A 31 3.54 0.85 -4.70
CA ILE A 31 3.37 0.67 -6.16
C ILE A 31 2.16 -0.23 -6.41
N ASN A 32 2.09 -1.38 -5.71
CA ASN A 32 0.99 -2.33 -5.84
C ASN A 32 -0.37 -1.72 -5.49
N VAL A 33 -0.46 -0.89 -4.45
CA VAL A 33 -1.73 -0.25 -4.06
C VAL A 33 -2.25 0.71 -5.13
N ARG A 34 -1.36 1.44 -5.81
CA ARG A 34 -1.75 2.33 -6.91
C ARG A 34 -2.31 1.55 -8.09
N ASP A 35 -1.62 0.49 -8.50
CA ASP A 35 -2.04 -0.33 -9.63
C ASP A 35 -3.35 -1.07 -9.33
N VAL A 36 -3.47 -1.64 -8.13
CA VAL A 36 -4.70 -2.28 -7.67
C VAL A 36 -5.86 -1.29 -7.58
N TRP A 37 -5.65 -0.07 -7.08
CA TRP A 37 -6.69 0.96 -7.08
C TRP A 37 -7.20 1.24 -8.49
N ASN A 38 -6.29 1.48 -9.45
CA ASN A 38 -6.66 1.78 -10.83
C ASN A 38 -7.44 0.61 -11.47
N GLN A 39 -7.01 -0.64 -11.22
CA GLN A 39 -7.69 -1.83 -11.73
C GLN A 39 -9.07 -2.02 -11.11
N GLN A 40 -9.22 -1.83 -9.79
CA GLN A 40 -10.48 -2.06 -9.08
C GLN A 40 -11.52 -0.96 -9.33
N MET A 41 -11.08 0.29 -9.41
CA MET A 41 -11.98 1.44 -9.58
C MET A 41 -12.28 1.74 -11.06
N GLY A 42 -11.38 1.34 -11.96
CA GLY A 42 -11.53 1.50 -13.39
C GLY A 42 -11.26 2.92 -13.91
N PRO A 43 -11.27 3.09 -15.24
CA PRO A 43 -10.81 4.31 -15.92
C PRO A 43 -11.64 5.54 -15.59
N ALA A 44 -12.92 5.36 -15.25
CA ALA A 44 -13.82 6.46 -14.91
C ALA A 44 -13.38 7.19 -13.64
N ILE A 45 -12.88 6.45 -12.64
CA ILE A 45 -12.45 7.00 -11.35
C ILE A 45 -10.99 7.40 -11.40
N GLU A 46 -10.16 6.62 -12.10
CA GLU A 46 -8.75 6.95 -12.33
C GLU A 46 -8.60 8.35 -12.96
N LYS A 47 -9.44 8.70 -13.93
CA LYS A 47 -9.43 10.03 -14.58
C LYS A 47 -9.52 11.20 -13.59
N TYR A 48 -10.24 11.03 -12.48
CA TYR A 48 -10.39 12.05 -11.46
C TYR A 48 -9.41 11.86 -10.28
N THR A 49 -8.66 10.76 -10.26
CA THR A 49 -7.70 10.47 -9.21
C THR A 49 -6.37 11.18 -9.50
N THR A 50 -6.09 12.22 -8.71
CA THR A 50 -4.90 13.08 -8.89
C THR A 50 -3.69 12.58 -8.11
N ALA A 51 -3.91 11.93 -6.96
CA ALA A 51 -2.84 11.36 -6.16
C ALA A 51 -3.34 10.17 -5.33
N ILE A 52 -2.47 9.18 -5.13
CA ILE A 52 -2.71 8.02 -4.28
C ILE A 52 -1.47 7.85 -3.40
N LYS A 53 -1.67 7.76 -2.09
CA LYS A 53 -0.59 7.59 -1.12
C LYS A 53 -1.02 6.66 0.00
N LEU A 54 -0.24 5.62 0.24
CA LEU A 54 -0.37 4.77 1.41
C LEU A 54 0.61 5.25 2.50
N GLU A 55 0.08 5.59 3.67
CA GLU A 55 0.88 5.89 4.87
C GLU A 55 0.42 5.01 6.03
N GLY A 56 1.29 4.12 6.49
CA GLY A 56 0.91 3.06 7.42
C GLY A 56 -0.20 2.21 6.81
N SER A 57 -1.34 2.10 7.50
CA SER A 57 -2.54 1.41 7.03
C SER A 57 -3.63 2.34 6.49
N THR A 58 -3.33 3.63 6.28
CA THR A 58 -4.29 4.59 5.73
C THR A 58 -3.97 4.89 4.26
N LEU A 59 -4.95 4.64 3.40
CA LEU A 59 -4.92 5.01 2.00
C LEU A 59 -5.52 6.42 1.82
N PHE A 60 -4.70 7.34 1.33
CA PHE A 60 -5.11 8.68 0.94
C PHE A 60 -5.27 8.74 -0.57
N VAL A 61 -6.46 9.12 -1.01
CA VAL A 61 -6.77 9.31 -2.43
C VAL A 61 -7.26 10.73 -2.62
N GLN A 62 -6.61 11.47 -3.52
CA GLN A 62 -7.00 12.82 -3.87
C GLN A 62 -7.78 12.81 -5.17
N LEU A 63 -9.02 13.29 -5.13
CA LEU A 63 -9.95 13.33 -6.25
C LEU A 63 -10.22 14.78 -6.65
N SER A 64 -10.16 15.05 -7.96
CA SER A 64 -10.49 16.37 -8.51
C SER A 64 -12.00 16.67 -8.51
N SER A 65 -12.84 15.63 -8.44
CA SER A 65 -14.30 15.77 -8.40
C SER A 65 -14.84 15.60 -6.98
N SER A 66 -15.46 16.66 -6.45
CA SER A 66 -16.13 16.63 -5.15
C SER A 66 -17.34 15.70 -5.12
N VAL A 67 -18.09 15.61 -6.24
CA VAL A 67 -19.25 14.71 -6.36
C VAL A 67 -18.78 13.26 -6.28
N LEU A 68 -17.75 12.89 -7.06
CA LEU A 68 -17.24 11.53 -7.04
C LEU A 68 -16.66 11.17 -5.66
N ARG A 69 -16.02 12.14 -5.00
CA ARG A 69 -15.51 11.97 -3.63
C ARG A 69 -16.63 11.62 -2.64
N GLU A 70 -17.78 12.29 -2.75
CA GLU A 70 -18.94 12.07 -1.90
C GLU A 70 -19.55 10.68 -2.17
N GLU A 71 -19.79 10.35 -3.44
CA GLU A 71 -20.31 9.04 -3.86
C GLU A 71 -19.43 7.88 -3.36
N LEU A 72 -18.10 8.00 -3.56
CA LEU A 72 -17.14 7.01 -3.07
C LEU A 72 -17.05 6.98 -1.53
N GLY A 73 -17.38 8.08 -0.88
CA GLY A 73 -17.44 8.20 0.58
C GLY A 73 -18.44 7.22 1.19
N TYR A 74 -19.61 7.01 0.55
CA TYR A 74 -20.61 6.04 0.99
C TYR A 74 -20.12 4.59 0.86
N GLY A 75 -19.26 4.32 -0.13
CA GLY A 75 -18.73 2.99 -0.44
C GLY A 75 -17.39 2.63 0.22
N LYS A 76 -16.85 3.49 1.10
CA LYS A 76 -15.46 3.39 1.59
C LYS A 76 -15.09 2.03 2.18
N GLU A 77 -15.97 1.40 2.95
CA GLU A 77 -15.69 0.11 3.60
C GLU A 77 -15.61 -1.03 2.58
N LYS A 78 -16.52 -1.03 1.60
CA LYS A 78 -16.51 -2.00 0.50
C LYS A 78 -15.26 -1.84 -0.37
N ILE A 79 -14.86 -0.59 -0.64
CA ILE A 79 -13.63 -0.29 -1.38
C ILE A 79 -12.41 -0.84 -0.64
N ILE A 80 -12.29 -0.57 0.66
CA ILE A 80 -11.19 -1.09 1.49
C ILE A 80 -11.11 -2.61 1.40
N ARG A 81 -12.25 -3.29 1.58
CA ARG A 81 -12.31 -4.75 1.52
C ARG A 81 -11.83 -5.28 0.16
N ASN A 82 -12.37 -4.75 -0.93
CA ASN A 82 -12.01 -5.18 -2.28
C ASN A 82 -10.52 -4.93 -2.59
N LEU A 83 -9.95 -3.82 -2.11
CA LEU A 83 -8.53 -3.52 -2.30
C LEU A 83 -7.65 -4.51 -1.52
N ASN A 84 -7.96 -4.80 -0.26
CA ASN A 84 -7.22 -5.78 0.54
C ASN A 84 -7.32 -7.19 -0.04
N GLU A 85 -8.51 -7.58 -0.54
CA GLU A 85 -8.73 -8.84 -1.26
C GLU A 85 -7.84 -8.94 -2.50
N ALA A 86 -7.81 -7.87 -3.32
CA ALA A 86 -6.96 -7.83 -4.52
C ALA A 86 -5.46 -7.78 -4.20
N LEU A 87 -5.07 -7.20 -3.06
CA LEU A 87 -3.69 -7.19 -2.57
C LEU A 87 -3.28 -8.52 -1.91
N GLY A 88 -4.24 -9.41 -1.60
CA GLY A 88 -4.02 -10.67 -0.89
C GLY A 88 -3.59 -10.50 0.58
N LYS A 89 -3.76 -9.31 1.16
CA LYS A 89 -3.39 -8.99 2.54
C LYS A 89 -4.21 -7.84 3.09
N ASP A 90 -4.46 -7.86 4.40
CA ASP A 90 -5.14 -6.76 5.09
C ASP A 90 -4.16 -5.63 5.40
N LEU A 91 -4.01 -4.70 4.45
CA LEU A 91 -3.02 -3.63 4.51
C LEU A 91 -3.66 -2.25 4.68
N ILE A 92 -4.86 -2.06 4.14
CA ILE A 92 -5.62 -0.81 4.22
C ILE A 92 -6.68 -0.98 5.31
N SER A 93 -6.58 -0.21 6.39
CA SER A 93 -7.61 -0.16 7.45
C SER A 93 -8.51 1.07 7.33
N LYS A 94 -8.04 2.12 6.65
CA LYS A 94 -8.78 3.37 6.50
C LYS A 94 -8.56 3.98 5.12
N LEU A 95 -9.65 4.47 4.53
CA LEU A 95 -9.64 5.23 3.29
C LEU A 95 -10.00 6.69 3.59
N VAL A 96 -9.16 7.61 3.14
CA VAL A 96 -9.37 9.05 3.24
C VAL A 96 -9.41 9.63 1.83
N LEU A 97 -10.57 10.14 1.45
CA LEU A 97 -10.80 10.80 0.16
C LEU A 97 -10.66 12.31 0.34
N ARG A 98 -9.78 12.93 -0.43
CA ARG A 98 -9.44 14.36 -0.38
C ARG A 98 -9.66 15.08 -1.69
#